data_AF-A0A151WP57-F1
#
_entry.id   AF-A0A151WP57-F1
#
_cell.length_a   1.000
_cell.length_b   1.000
_cell.length_c   1.000
_cell.angle_alpha   90.00
_cell.angle_beta   90.00
_cell.angle_gamma   90.00
#
_symmetry.space_group_name_H-M   'P 1'
#
loop_
_entity.id
_entity.type
_entity.pdbx_description
1 polymer ?
#
loop_
_entity_poly.entity_id
_entity_poly.type
_entity_poly.pdbx_seq_one_letter_code
_entity_poly.pdbx_strand_id
1 'polypeptide(L)'
;DIETAKQNKIDCMYKKGLTVQPYILIVGSNLNNVHSYYVIINNKNYQLSTLLDALKFCFQTYFALDLKYAPESQHLWYLFQRELFNITSDKDVKILFLNDLLQK
;
A
#
# COMPACT_ATOMS: atom_id res chain seq x y z
N ASP A 1 1.75 -9.84 17.37
CA ASP A 1 2.40 -10.95 16.63
C ASP A 1 2.25 -10.72 15.12
N ILE A 2 3.33 -10.89 14.35
CA ILE A 2 3.37 -10.54 12.91
C ILE A 2 2.51 -11.50 12.09
N GLU A 3 2.60 -12.80 12.35
CA GLU A 3 1.87 -13.81 11.59
C GLU A 3 0.36 -13.71 11.82
N THR A 4 -0.05 -13.44 13.06
CA THR A 4 -1.45 -13.14 13.39
C THR A 4 -1.97 -11.93 12.61
N ALA A 5 -1.19 -10.85 12.54
CA ALA A 5 -1.59 -9.65 11.80
C ALA A 5 -1.71 -9.92 10.28
N LYS A 6 -0.79 -10.72 9.72
CA LYS A 6 -0.86 -11.16 8.32
C LYS A 6 -2.09 -12.01 8.07
N GLN A 7 -2.39 -12.98 8.93
CA GLN A 7 -3.56 -13.86 8.79
C GLN A 7 -4.86 -13.05 8.84
N ASN A 8 -4.99 -12.11 9.77
CA ASN A 8 -6.16 -11.23 9.85
C ASN A 8 -6.40 -10.42 8.57
N LYS A 9 -5.32 -9.93 7.93
CA LYS A 9 -5.42 -9.22 6.65
C LYS A 9 -5.88 -10.14 5.52
N ILE A 10 -5.33 -11.35 5.47
CA ILE A 10 -5.71 -12.38 4.49
C ILE A 10 -7.20 -12.72 4.63
N ASP A 11 -7.66 -13.02 5.85
CA ASP A 11 -9.04 -13.39 6.13
C ASP A 11 -10.01 -12.25 5.79
N CYS A 12 -9.65 -11.01 6.11
CA CYS A 12 -10.44 -9.82 5.76
C CYS A 12 -10.66 -9.69 4.25
N MET A 13 -9.61 -9.93 3.45
CA MET A 13 -9.68 -9.83 1.99
C MET A 13 -10.50 -10.96 1.39
N TYR A 14 -10.30 -12.20 1.84
CA TYR A 14 -11.08 -13.33 1.34
C TYR A 14 -12.56 -13.23 1.71
N LYS A 15 -12.89 -12.73 2.91
CA LYS A 15 -14.29 -12.44 3.29
C LYS A 15 -14.97 -11.43 2.35
N LYS A 16 -14.20 -10.54 1.72
CA LYS A 16 -14.69 -9.57 0.72
C LYS A 16 -14.63 -10.11 -0.72
N GLY A 17 -14.19 -11.35 -0.95
CA GLY A 17 -13.99 -11.90 -2.29
C GLY A 17 -12.84 -11.24 -3.06
N LEU A 18 -11.86 -10.67 -2.35
CA LEU A 18 -10.74 -9.93 -2.92
C LEU A 18 -9.42 -10.69 -2.76
N THR A 19 -8.46 -10.38 -3.62
CA THR A 19 -7.07 -10.82 -3.48
C THR A 19 -6.28 -9.87 -2.57
N VAL A 20 -5.32 -10.42 -1.83
CA VAL A 20 -4.46 -9.62 -0.95
C VAL A 20 -3.46 -8.83 -1.80
N GLN A 21 -3.63 -7.52 -1.82
CA GLN A 21 -2.67 -6.60 -2.45
C GLN A 21 -1.46 -6.35 -1.55
N PRO A 22 -0.29 -5.98 -2.09
CA PRO A 22 0.87 -5.59 -1.31
C PRO A 22 0.53 -4.56 -0.24
N TYR A 23 1.12 -4.71 0.94
CA TYR A 23 0.88 -3.81 2.06
C TYR A 23 2.12 -3.66 2.95
N ILE A 24 2.17 -2.52 3.65
CA ILE A 24 3.22 -2.21 4.61
C ILE A 24 2.81 -2.73 5.98
N LEU A 25 3.72 -3.42 6.65
CA LEU A 25 3.58 -3.87 8.02
C LEU A 25 4.66 -3.20 8.88
N ILE A 26 4.21 -2.40 9.83
CA ILE A 26 5.06 -1.63 10.75
C ILE A 26 5.09 -2.37 12.08
N VAL A 27 6.28 -2.62 12.61
CA VAL A 27 6.46 -3.34 13.89
C VAL A 27 7.13 -2.41 14.89
N GLY A 28 6.48 -2.29 16.04
CA GLY A 28 6.91 -1.45 17.14
C GLY A 28 6.10 -1.76 18.39
N SER A 29 6.60 -1.33 19.54
CA SER A 29 5.83 -1.41 20.78
C SER A 29 4.67 -0.40 20.78
N ASN A 30 4.85 0.73 20.08
CA ASN A 30 3.85 1.76 19.83
C ASN A 30 4.31 2.65 18.65
N LEU A 31 3.50 3.65 18.29
CA LEU A 31 3.79 4.56 17.17
C LEU A 31 5.04 5.43 17.37
N ASN A 32 5.46 5.67 18.62
CA ASN A 32 6.66 6.42 18.94
C ASN A 32 7.91 5.53 19.02
N ASN A 33 7.75 4.21 19.01
CA ASN A 33 8.83 3.24 19.13
C ASN A 33 8.66 2.11 18.11
N VAL A 34 8.95 2.46 16.86
CA VAL A 34 8.97 1.57 15.70
C VAL A 34 10.39 1.06 15.50
N HIS A 35 10.55 -0.24 15.29
CA HIS A 35 11.86 -0.86 15.10
C HIS A 35 12.02 -1.54 13.73
N SER A 36 10.92 -1.88 13.04
CA SER A 36 11.00 -2.54 11.74
C SER A 36 9.87 -2.13 10.80
N TYR A 37 10.20 -2.04 9.51
CA TYR A 37 9.25 -1.83 8.43
C TYR A 37 9.35 -2.98 7.44
N TYR A 38 8.21 -3.57 7.10
CA TYR A 38 8.14 -4.64 6.11
C TYR A 38 7.17 -4.27 5.00
N VAL A 39 7.47 -4.71 3.78
CA VAL A 39 6.47 -4.84 2.72
C VAL A 39 6.17 -6.31 2.54
N ILE A 40 4.89 -6.65 2.61
CA ILE A 40 4.41 -8.02 2.46
C ILE A 40 3.87 -8.18 1.05
N ILE A 41 4.39 -9.18 0.33
CA ILE A 41 3.93 -9.58 -0.99
C ILE A 41 3.68 -11.08 -0.95
N ASN A 42 2.42 -11.49 -1.00
CA ASN A 42 2.02 -12.88 -0.78
C ASN A 42 2.64 -13.45 0.50
N ASN A 43 3.51 -14.44 0.38
CA ASN A 43 4.14 -15.14 1.51
C ASN A 43 5.57 -14.63 1.79
N LYS A 44 5.98 -13.53 1.16
CA LYS A 44 7.33 -12.95 1.30
C LYS A 44 7.26 -11.66 2.11
N ASN A 45 8.22 -11.53 3.03
CA ASN A 45 8.41 -10.36 3.86
C ASN A 45 9.71 -9.66 3.42
N TYR A 46 9.62 -8.41 2.99
CA TYR A 46 10.78 -7.60 2.61
C TYR A 46 11.00 -6.56 3.69
N GLN A 47 12.15 -6.58 4.38
CA GLN A 47 12.47 -5.60 5.42
C GLN A 47 13.14 -4.36 4.82
N LEU A 48 12.71 -3.18 5.25
CA LEU A 48 13.23 -1.89 4.78
C LEU A 48 13.73 -1.06 5.98
N SER A 49 14.64 -0.12 5.71
CA SER A 49 15.28 0.72 6.71
C SER A 49 14.35 1.81 7.26
N THR A 50 13.49 2.37 6.41
CA THR A 50 12.57 3.46 6.80
C THR A 50 11.14 3.22 6.30
N LEU A 51 10.18 3.93 6.89
CA LEU A 51 8.79 3.93 6.41
C LEU A 51 8.70 4.43 4.96
N LEU A 52 9.49 5.44 4.61
CA LEU A 52 9.48 6.03 3.27
C LEU A 52 10.01 5.03 2.23
N ASP A 53 11.06 4.27 2.57
CA ASP A 53 11.58 3.19 1.72
C ASP A 53 10.52 2.08 1.54
N ALA A 54 9.84 1.70 2.62
CA ALA A 54 8.74 0.73 2.56
C ALA A 54 7.57 1.25 1.70
N LEU A 55 7.23 2.53 1.80
CA LEU A 55 6.19 3.16 0.98
C LEU A 55 6.55 3.14 -0.49
N LYS A 56 7.77 3.57 -0.83
CA LYS A 56 8.27 3.59 -2.21
C LYS A 56 8.37 2.18 -2.79
N PHE A 57 8.92 1.23 -2.04
CA PHE A 57 9.01 -0.17 -2.45
C PHE A 57 7.62 -0.77 -2.67
N CYS A 58 6.70 -0.58 -1.73
CA CYS A 58 5.32 -1.06 -1.87
C CYS A 58 4.65 -0.45 -3.11
N PHE A 59 4.81 0.85 -3.35
CA PHE A 59 4.29 1.51 -4.54
C PHE A 59 4.82 0.88 -5.84
N GLN A 60 6.14 0.69 -5.92
CA GLN A 60 6.79 0.08 -7.10
C GLN A 60 6.27 -1.34 -7.38
N THR A 61 5.89 -2.11 -6.36
CA THR A 61 5.38 -3.47 -6.56
C THR A 61 4.06 -3.52 -7.33
N TYR A 62 3.22 -2.48 -7.22
CA TYR A 62 1.99 -2.40 -8.01
C TYR A 62 2.29 -2.33 -9.51
N PHE A 63 3.31 -1.56 -9.90
CA PHE A 63 3.72 -1.44 -11.31
C PHE A 63 4.50 -2.68 -11.78
N ALA A 64 5.44 -3.16 -10.95
CA ALA A 64 6.29 -4.30 -11.31
C ALA A 64 5.52 -5.60 -11.52
N LEU A 65 4.38 -5.74 -10.83
CA LEU A 65 3.54 -6.94 -10.85
C LEU A 65 2.20 -6.74 -11.58
N ASP A 66 1.99 -5.58 -12.23
CA ASP A 66 0.74 -5.19 -12.90
C ASP A 66 -0.51 -5.42 -12.02
N LEU A 67 -0.43 -4.95 -10.77
CA LEU A 67 -1.46 -5.13 -9.76
C LEU A 67 -2.38 -3.92 -9.66
N LYS A 68 -3.63 -4.18 -9.25
CA LYS A 68 -4.55 -3.12 -8.82
C LYS A 68 -4.16 -2.62 -7.45
N TYR A 69 -4.33 -1.32 -7.20
CA TYR A 69 -4.14 -0.77 -5.86
C TYR A 69 -5.08 -1.40 -4.83
N ALA A 70 -4.61 -1.45 -3.57
CA ALA A 70 -5.43 -1.93 -2.47
C ALA A 70 -6.73 -1.12 -2.36
N PRO A 71 -7.93 -1.75 -2.38
CA PRO A 71 -9.19 -1.03 -2.46
C PRO A 71 -9.43 -0.01 -1.34
N GLU A 72 -9.02 -0.32 -0.10
CA GLU A 72 -9.23 0.58 1.04
C GLU A 72 -8.39 1.86 0.96
N SER A 73 -7.25 1.82 0.27
CA SER A 73 -6.32 2.94 0.14
C SER A 73 -6.07 3.36 -1.31
N GLN A 74 -6.91 2.91 -2.25
CA GLN A 74 -6.75 3.14 -3.69
C GLN A 74 -6.57 4.63 -4.01
N HIS A 75 -7.33 5.48 -3.34
CA HIS A 75 -7.26 6.93 -3.50
C HIS A 75 -5.92 7.54 -3.05
N LEU A 76 -5.34 7.04 -1.96
CA LEU A 76 -4.01 7.48 -1.52
C LEU A 76 -2.93 7.06 -2.53
N TRP A 77 -3.06 5.88 -3.11
CA TRP A 77 -2.11 5.41 -4.13
C TRP A 77 -2.17 6.25 -5.40
N TYR A 78 -3.36 6.62 -5.88
CA TYR A 78 -3.49 7.55 -7.01
C TYR A 78 -2.99 8.96 -6.68
N LEU A 79 -3.18 9.43 -5.45
CA LEU A 79 -2.60 10.69 -5.00
C LEU A 79 -1.07 10.63 -5.07
N PHE A 80 -0.45 9.57 -4.54
CA PHE A 80 1.00 9.39 -4.61
C PHE A 80 1.49 9.25 -6.05
N GLN A 81 0.79 8.48 -6.88
CA GLN A 81 1.11 8.31 -8.30
C GLN A 81 1.19 9.66 -9.01
N ARG A 82 0.19 10.52 -8.83
CA ARG A 82 0.11 11.84 -9.47
C ARG A 82 1.09 12.84 -8.88
N GLU A 83 1.10 13.00 -7.56
CA GLU A 83 1.77 14.13 -6.91
C GLU A 83 3.19 13.82 -6.42
N LEU A 84 3.51 12.57 -6.08
CA LEU A 84 4.86 12.19 -5.66
C LEU A 84 5.70 11.64 -6.81
N PHE A 85 5.07 10.91 -7.73
CA PHE A 85 5.78 10.22 -8.81
C PHE A 85 5.55 10.83 -10.20
N ASN A 86 4.63 11.79 -10.35
CA ASN A 86 4.26 12.42 -11.64
C ASN A 86 3.89 11.40 -12.73
N ILE A 87 3.25 10.29 -12.32
CA ILE A 87 2.77 9.24 -13.22
C ILE A 87 1.27 9.47 -13.49
N THR A 88 0.88 9.40 -14.76
CA THR A 88 -0.53 9.40 -15.18
C THR A 88 -0.73 8.31 -16.22
N SER A 89 -1.91 7.72 -16.25
CA SER A 89 -2.30 6.67 -17.19
C SER A 89 -3.74 6.85 -17.61
N ASP A 90 -4.05 6.54 -18.87
CA ASP A 90 -5.43 6.56 -19.39
C ASP A 90 -6.35 5.55 -18.67
N LYS A 91 -5.75 4.58 -17.99
CA LYS A 91 -6.44 3.56 -17.18
C LYS A 91 -6.68 4.01 -15.73
N ASP A 92 -6.21 5.21 -15.34
CA ASP A 92 -6.35 5.70 -13.98
C ASP A 92 -7.84 5.85 -13.62
N VAL A 93 -8.22 5.36 -12.45
CA VAL A 93 -9.56 5.57 -11.94
C VAL A 93 -9.74 7.05 -11.62
N LYS A 94 -10.79 7.66 -12.18
CA LYS A 94 -11.18 9.03 -11.87
C LYS A 94 -11.73 9.10 -10.46
N ILE A 95 -10.92 9.61 -9.53
CA ILE A 95 -11.34 9.85 -8.16
C ILE A 95 -11.65 11.34 -8.03
N LEU A 96 -12.94 11.68 -8.08
CA LEU A 96 -13.44 13.07 -8.16
C LEU A 96 -12.87 13.94 -7.05
N PHE A 97 -12.89 13.46 -5.81
CA PHE A 97 -12.43 14.23 -4.66
C PHE A 97 -10.93 14.55 -4.69
N LEU A 98 -10.11 13.80 -5.43
CA LEU A 98 -8.68 14.12 -5.53
C LEU A 98 -8.46 15.43 -6.28
N ASN A 99 -9.31 15.75 -7.25
CA ASN A 99 -9.19 17.03 -7.96
C ASN A 99 -9.62 18.19 -7.04
N ASP A 100 -10.69 18.00 -6.27
CA ASP A 100 -11.14 18.98 -5.28
C ASP A 100 -10.08 19.25 -4.22
N LEU A 101 -9.43 18.19 -3.69
CA LEU A 101 -8.37 18.29 -2.69
C LEU A 101 -7.14 19.04 -3.22
N LEU A 102 -6.82 18.83 -4.50
CA LEU A 102 -5.63 19.39 -5.13
C LEU A 102 -5.85 20.81 -5.69
N GLN A 103 -7.07 21.35 -5.58
CA GLN A 103 -7.46 22.66 -6.14
C GLN A 103 -7.00 22.85 -7.61
N LYS A 104 -7.06 21.77 -8.40
CA LYS A 104 -6.72 21.71 -9.82
C LYS A 104 -7.96 21.37 -10.65
#